data_AF-A0A1Q6W875-F1
#
_entry.id   AF-A0A1Q6W875-F1
#
_cell.length_a   1.000
_cell.length_b   1.000
_cell.length_c   1.000
_cell.angle_alpha   90.00
_cell.angle_beta   90.00
_cell.angle_gamma   90.00
#
_symmetry.space_group_name_H-M   'P 1'
#
loop_
_entity.id
_entity.type
_entity.pdbx_description
1 polymer ?
#
loop_
_entity_poly.entity_id
_entity_poly.type
_entity_poly.pdbx_seq_one_letter_code
_entity_poly.pdbx_strand_id
1 'polypeptide(L)' 'MAVVPLVENPGAVFTPQARLLVVTEERRVVAGPLVVARRRAYHREWLLGFVGVTSRAVVESWRDHLVAVEETDAAD' A
#
# COMPACT_ATOMS: atom_id res chain seq x y z
N MET A 1 8.51 0.96 1.23
CA MET A 1 7.89 1.82 0.20
C MET A 1 7.54 3.15 0.83
N ALA A 2 7.77 4.28 0.15
CA ALA A 2 7.22 5.57 0.55
C ALA A 2 5.97 5.84 -0.29
N VAL A 3 4.89 6.29 0.35
CA VAL A 3 3.60 6.57 -0.28
C VAL A 3 3.16 7.98 0.07
N VAL A 4 2.77 8.76 -0.93
CA VAL A 4 2.06 10.03 -0.72
C VAL A 4 0.57 9.69 -0.60
N PRO A 5 -0.07 9.89 0.57
CA PRO A 5 -1.45 9.50 0.75
C PRO A 5 -2.40 10.48 0.04
N LEU A 6 -3.46 9.94 -0.55
CA LEU A 6 -4.57 10.69 -1.13
C LEU A 6 -5.86 10.55 -0.30
N VAL A 7 -5.71 10.20 0.98
CA VAL A 7 -6.79 9.98 1.95
C VAL A 7 -6.62 10.89 3.16
N GLU A 8 -7.72 11.27 3.80
CA GLU A 8 -7.70 12.20 4.93
C GLU A 8 -7.02 11.64 6.19
N ASN A 9 -7.22 10.35 6.48
CA ASN A 9 -6.61 9.68 7.62
C ASN A 9 -5.80 8.44 7.20
N PRO A 10 -4.55 8.61 6.73
CA PRO A 10 -3.75 7.50 6.25
C PRO A 10 -3.37 6.51 7.36
N GLY A 11 -3.36 6.97 8.62
CA GLY A 11 -3.08 6.12 9.77
C GLY A 11 -4.16 5.08 10.04
N ALA A 12 -5.42 5.39 9.70
CA ALA A 12 -6.53 4.45 9.75
C ALA A 12 -6.55 3.50 8.54
N VAL A 13 -6.01 3.94 7.40
CA VAL A 13 -5.97 3.15 6.16
C VAL A 13 -4.82 2.14 6.14
N PHE A 14 -3.61 2.55 6.53
CA PHE A 14 -2.42 1.69 6.46
C PHE A 14 -2.18 0.88 7.74
N THR A 15 -3.24 0.54 8.47
CA THR A 15 -3.12 -0.26 9.70
C THR A 15 -2.41 -1.59 9.43
N PRO A 16 -1.64 -2.13 10.39
CA PRO A 16 -1.13 -3.50 10.26
C PRO A 16 -2.28 -4.46 9.91
N GLN A 17 -2.00 -5.44 9.04
CA GLN A 17 -2.97 -6.36 8.43
C GLN A 17 -3.86 -5.77 7.33
N ALA A 18 -3.84 -4.46 7.06
CA ALA A 18 -4.48 -3.90 5.88
C ALA A 18 -3.90 -4.55 4.61
N ARG A 19 -4.78 -4.90 3.68
CA ARG A 19 -4.42 -5.49 2.39
C ARG A 19 -4.44 -4.40 1.34
N LEU A 20 -3.29 -4.18 0.71
CA LEU A 20 -3.10 -3.14 -0.30
C LEU A 20 -2.80 -3.76 -1.66
N LEU A 21 -3.24 -3.08 -2.71
CA LEU A 21 -2.94 -3.38 -4.09
C LEU A 21 -2.10 -2.25 -4.68
N VAL A 22 -1.09 -2.59 -5.47
CA VAL A 22 -0.40 -1.64 -6.34
C VAL A 22 -1.13 -1.66 -7.68
N VAL A 23 -1.59 -0.51 -8.15
CA VAL A 23 -2.40 -0.40 -9.36
C VAL A 23 -1.90 0.69 -10.31
N THR A 24 -2.17 0.52 -11.60
CA THR A 24 -1.96 1.58 -12.61
C THR A 24 -3.02 2.67 -12.46
N GLU A 25 -2.88 3.78 -13.19
CA GLU A 25 -3.89 4.84 -13.23
C GLU A 25 -5.25 4.34 -13.76
N GLU A 26 -5.25 3.36 -14.67
CA GLU A 26 -6.44 2.66 -15.18
C GLU A 26 -6.98 1.60 -14.22
N ARG A 27 -6.50 1.56 -12.96
CA ARG A 27 -6.88 0.60 -11.91
C ARG A 27 -6.56 -0.86 -12.24
N ARG A 28 -5.57 -1.12 -13.08
CA ARG A 28 -5.07 -2.49 -13.30
C ARG A 28 -4.11 -2.89 -12.19
N VAL A 29 -4.27 -4.09 -11.63
CA VAL A 29 -3.39 -4.59 -10.57
C VAL A 29 -2.01 -4.94 -11.13
N VAL A 30 -0.98 -4.37 -10.51
CA VAL A 30 0.44 -4.61 -10.80
C VAL A 30 1.07 -5.53 -9.76
N ALA A 31 0.65 -5.39 -8.48
CA ALA A 31 1.10 -6.25 -7.40
C ALA A 31 0.09 -6.30 -6.25
N GLY A 32 0.13 -7.40 -5.48
CA GLY A 32 -0.68 -7.62 -4.29
C GLY A 32 -1.50 -8.90 -4.35
N PRO A 33 -2.28 -9.19 -3.29
CA PRO A 33 -2.46 -8.37 -2.09
C PRO A 33 -1.20 -8.29 -1.23
N LEU A 34 -0.82 -7.06 -0.84
CA LEU A 34 0.30 -6.77 0.05
C LEU A 34 -0.23 -6.51 1.45
N VAL A 35 0.15 -7.35 2.41
CA VAL A 35 -0.26 -7.19 3.82
C VAL A 35 0.69 -6.22 4.50
N VAL A 36 0.16 -5.12 5.05
CA VAL A 36 0.97 -4.15 5.81
C VAL A 36 1.46 -4.81 7.10
N ALA A 37 2.78 -4.91 7.25
CA ALA A 37 3.44 -5.39 8.46
C ALA A 37 3.74 -4.24 9.43
N ARG A 38 4.20 -3.11 8.90
CA ARG A 38 4.55 -1.92 9.68
C ARG A 38 4.31 -0.65 8.86
N ARG A 39 3.95 0.43 9.56
CA ARG A 39 3.77 1.76 8.98
C ARG A 39 4.45 2.83 9.83
N ARG A 40 4.91 3.90 9.20
CA ARG A 40 5.43 5.10 9.88
C ARG A 40 5.16 6.34 9.04
N ALA A 41 4.63 7.39 9.66
CA ALA A 41 4.55 8.71 9.03
C ALA A 41 5.96 9.33 8.92
N TYR A 42 6.28 9.91 7.77
CA TYR A 42 7.56 10.55 7.48
C TYR A 42 7.34 11.79 6.60
N HIS A 43 7.39 12.98 7.21
CA HIS A 43 6.99 14.23 6.56
C HIS A 43 5.57 14.14 5.97
N ARG A 44 5.43 14.31 4.64
CA ARG A 44 4.15 14.19 3.91
C ARG A 44 3.90 12.78 3.38
N GLU A 45 4.81 11.85 3.64
CA GLU A 45 4.79 10.48 3.13
C GLU A 45 4.55 9.47 4.25
N TRP A 46 4.24 8.25 3.84
CA TRP A 46 4.13 7.09 4.70
C TRP A 46 5.08 6.00 4.26
N LEU A 47 5.92 5.56 5.20
CA LEU A 47 6.82 4.44 5.01
C LEU A 47 6.07 3.15 5.37
N LEU A 48 5.86 2.31 4.37
CA LEU A 48 5.19 1.01 4.50
C LEU A 48 6.19 -0.13 4.34
N GLY A 49 6.10 -1.11 5.25
CA GLY A 49 6.73 -2.42 5.12
C GLY A 49 5.66 -3.50 5.03
N PHE A 50 5.87 -4.49 4.18
CA PHE A 50 4.91 -5.56 3.89
C PHE A 50 5.42 -6.91 4.37
N VAL A 51 4.51 -7.81 4.73
CA VAL A 51 4.83 -9.19 5.08
C VAL A 51 5.51 -9.88 3.88
N GLY A 52 6.64 -10.54 4.11
CA GLY A 52 7.37 -11.28 3.07
C GLY A 52 8.16 -10.43 2.08
N VAL A 53 7.99 -9.10 2.06
CA VAL A 53 8.73 -8.21 1.15
C VAL A 53 9.97 -7.67 1.85
N THR A 54 11.13 -8.26 1.54
CA THR A 54 12.43 -7.87 2.11
C THR A 54 13.37 -7.23 1.09
N SER A 55 13.10 -7.41 -0.20
CA SER A 55 13.93 -6.88 -1.28
C SER A 55 13.49 -5.50 -1.73
N ARG A 56 14.44 -4.56 -1.79
CA ARG A 56 14.22 -3.23 -2.37
C ARG A 56 13.86 -3.29 -3.85
N ALA A 57 14.46 -4.21 -4.61
CA ALA A 57 14.25 -4.30 -6.06
C ALA A 57 12.78 -4.54 -6.41
N VAL A 58 12.06 -5.32 -5.61
CA VAL A 58 10.62 -5.57 -5.76
C VAL A 58 9.80 -4.30 -5.55
N VAL A 59 10.18 -3.46 -4.58
CA VAL A 59 9.45 -2.22 -4.28
C VAL A 59 9.76 -1.12 -5.30
N GLU A 60 10.98 -1.09 -5.84
CA GLU A 60 11.36 -0.10 -6.87
C GLU A 60 10.55 -0.28 -8.17
N SER A 61 10.14 -1.51 -8.52
CA SER A 61 9.27 -1.73 -9.69
C SER A 61 7.83 -1.26 -9.47
N TRP A 62 7.47 -0.80 -8.28
CA TRP A 62 6.14 -0.23 -7.97
C TRP A 62 6.14 1.29 -7.93
N ARG A 63 7.30 1.91 -8.19
CA ARG A 63 7.40 3.36 -8.26
C ARG A 63 6.43 3.90 -9.31
N ASP A 64 5.88 5.08 -9.05
CA ASP A 64 4.95 5.80 -9.94
C ASP A 64 3.59 5.11 -10.14
N HIS A 65 3.31 4.03 -9.40
CA HIS A 65 1.98 3.41 -9.34
C HIS A 65 1.18 3.87 -8.12
N LEU A 66 -0.14 3.74 -8.24
CA LEU A 66 -1.08 4.05 -7.17
C LEU A 66 -1.15 2.88 -6.18
N VAL A 67 -1.56 3.18 -4.95
CA VAL A 67 -1.85 2.18 -3.93
C VAL A 67 -3.33 2.28 -3.55
N ALA A 68 -4.04 1.17 -3.69
CA ALA A 68 -5.44 1.04 -3.29
C ALA A 68 -5.55 0.10 -2.09
N VAL A 69 -6.56 0.33 -1.25
CA VAL A 69 -6.98 -0.66 -0.26
C VAL A 69 -7.80 -1.70 -1.00
N GLU A 70 -7.55 -2.98 -0.72
CA GLU A 70 -8.44 -4.03 -1.18
C GLU A 70 -9.74 -3.93 -0.38
N GLU A 71 -10.81 -3.44 -1.02
CA GLU A 71 -12.15 -3.54 -0.47
C GLU A 71 -12.46 -5.03 -0.32
N THR A 72 -12.55 -5.47 0.93
CA THR A 72 -13.14 -6.78 1.19
C THR A 72 -14.62 -6.56 0.96
N ASP A 73 -15.20 -7.16 -0.10
CA ASP A 73 -16.64 -7.29 -0.19
C ASP A 73 -17.09 -7.85 1.16
N ALA A 74 -17.68 -7.00 2.01
CA ALA A 74 -18.38 -7.45 3.17
C ALA A 74 -19.50 -8.30 2.60
N ALA A 75 -19.37 -9.63 2.74
CA ALA A 75 -20.45 -10.54 2.42
C ALA A 75 -21.72 -10.02 3.10
N ASP A 76 -22.74 -9.74 2.27
CA ASP A 76 -24.12 -9.46 2.66
C ASP A 76 -24.62 -10.43 3.74
#